data_AF-L2G4P7-F1
#
_entry.id   AF-L2G4P7-F1
#
_cell.length_a   1.000
_cell.length_b   1.000
_cell.length_c   1.000
_cell.angle_alpha   90.00
_cell.angle_beta   90.00
_cell.angle_gamma   90.00
#
_symmetry.space_group_name_H-M   'P 1'
#
loop_
_entity.id
_entity.type
_entity.pdbx_description
1 polymer ?
#
loop_
_entity_poly.entity_id
_entity_poly.type
_entity_poly.pdbx_seq_one_letter_code
_entity_poly.pdbx_strand_id
1 'polypeptide(L)'
;MPTYVRLMNPHHMTKHLPYVVDFLQSYMCLCTDHQEVDIHLIVSDSKEVKAFQDAIDGLKRCGERFSIFPTPRVNINGPKPKINITNFYDIVPDAFRSMIKGNISAGDTSALLNERGRYQYQTIKKMSAAIELKYDWGLWLDSEAVVVQPFSMREVFDSYIKTPTVWRSKNSRTDFMVSLITGSANVLGRDIESFGKALWNLESVQWMLEKEVVNDLVQSVEKAHKQDFWTVWATRGSPFEINLYNLHIQARKLESNDPLFTKYQVVETEREMDRFGMDAAKPIMDQIVLTGIFETSYLLLKATEAVPGFSRMMRHYGQRLLRFDDLDVAPPEVIDRFLLDTPINILCVGGPPLHNWWQERNKTL
;
A
#
# COMPACT_ATOMS: atom_id res chain seq x y z
N MET A 1 -4.57 -17.69 15.58
CA MET A 1 -4.11 -16.30 15.35
C MET A 1 -4.02 -16.11 13.85
N PRO A 2 -4.42 -14.95 13.30
CA PRO A 2 -4.34 -14.71 11.86
C PRO A 2 -2.89 -14.74 11.38
N THR A 3 -2.68 -15.22 10.17
CA THR A 3 -1.39 -15.18 9.47
C THR A 3 -1.29 -13.87 8.71
N TYR A 4 -0.24 -13.10 9.01
CA TYR A 4 0.00 -11.78 8.43
C TYR A 4 1.18 -11.82 7.45
N VAL A 5 0.98 -11.24 6.27
CA VAL A 5 2.02 -11.11 5.24
C VAL A 5 2.12 -9.68 4.76
N ARG A 6 3.34 -9.22 4.51
CA ARG A 6 3.62 -7.98 3.78
C ARG A 6 4.15 -8.30 2.38
N LEU A 7 3.60 -7.64 1.37
CA LEU A 7 3.94 -7.82 -0.03
C LEU A 7 4.67 -6.58 -0.55
N MET A 8 5.99 -6.66 -0.69
CA MET A 8 6.81 -5.56 -1.21
C MET A 8 7.15 -5.79 -2.67
N ASN A 9 6.87 -4.78 -3.51
CA ASN A 9 7.07 -4.86 -4.95
C ASN A 9 8.04 -3.78 -5.42
N PRO A 10 9.36 -4.05 -5.43
CA PRO A 10 10.31 -3.14 -6.05
C PRO A 10 10.06 -3.01 -7.55
N HIS A 11 10.26 -1.79 -8.07
CA HIS A 11 10.28 -1.55 -9.50
C HIS A 11 11.56 -2.09 -10.15
N HIS A 12 11.44 -2.41 -11.45
CA HIS A 12 12.52 -2.93 -12.27
C HIS A 12 13.79 -2.06 -12.17
N MET A 13 14.93 -2.72 -11.95
CA MET A 13 16.27 -2.17 -11.71
C MET A 13 16.59 -1.76 -10.27
N THR A 14 17.83 -2.03 -9.87
CA THR A 14 18.53 -1.76 -8.60
C THR A 14 18.39 -0.34 -8.02
N LYS A 15 17.74 0.60 -8.72
CA LYS A 15 17.49 1.96 -8.24
C LYS A 15 16.64 2.02 -6.97
N HIS A 16 15.73 1.06 -6.77
CA HIS A 16 14.91 1.01 -5.55
C HIS A 16 15.50 0.16 -4.42
N LEU A 17 16.62 -0.52 -4.67
CA LEU A 17 17.29 -1.32 -3.65
C LEU A 17 17.64 -0.49 -2.39
N PRO A 18 18.17 0.75 -2.49
CA PRO A 18 18.41 1.57 -1.30
C PRO A 18 17.14 1.82 -0.48
N TYR A 19 16.01 2.15 -1.10
CA TYR A 19 14.75 2.39 -0.38
C TYR A 19 14.25 1.14 0.36
N VAL A 20 14.35 -0.03 -0.26
CA VAL A 20 13.99 -1.29 0.41
C VAL A 20 14.93 -1.57 1.57
N VAL A 21 16.24 -1.32 1.41
CA VAL A 21 17.22 -1.49 2.49
C VAL A 21 16.92 -0.55 3.66
N ASP A 22 16.64 0.72 3.39
CA ASP A 22 16.29 1.72 4.40
C ASP A 22 14.99 1.35 5.13
N PHE A 23 14.00 0.88 4.37
CA PHE A 23 12.78 0.32 4.93
C PHE A 23 13.09 -0.86 5.87
N LEU A 24 13.81 -1.88 5.38
CA LEU A 24 14.09 -3.09 6.15
C LEU A 24 14.95 -2.80 7.38
N GLN A 25 15.89 -1.86 7.28
CA GLN A 25 16.71 -1.42 8.39
C GLN A 25 15.87 -0.71 9.47
N SER A 26 15.01 0.23 9.08
CA SER A 26 14.10 0.92 10.02
C SER A 26 13.08 -0.04 10.63
N TYR A 27 12.54 -0.97 9.84
CA TYR A 27 11.64 -2.02 10.31
C TYR A 27 12.30 -2.96 11.31
N MET A 28 13.49 -3.48 11.01
CA MET A 28 14.25 -4.31 11.93
C MET A 28 14.54 -3.59 13.25
N CYS A 29 14.85 -2.29 13.22
CA CYS A 29 15.23 -1.57 14.42
C CYS A 29 14.08 -0.97 15.22
N LEU A 30 12.87 -0.86 14.66
CA LEU A 30 11.74 -0.19 15.34
C LEU A 30 10.49 -1.08 15.49
N CYS A 31 10.29 -2.09 14.65
CA CYS A 31 9.14 -2.98 14.79
C CYS A 31 9.40 -4.04 15.88
N THR A 32 8.55 -4.13 16.91
CA THR A 32 8.76 -4.99 18.08
C THR A 32 8.48 -6.48 17.82
N ASP A 33 7.73 -6.79 16.76
CA ASP A 33 7.29 -8.15 16.40
C ASP A 33 7.64 -8.48 14.95
N HIS A 34 8.74 -7.92 14.43
CA HIS A 34 9.18 -8.09 13.04
C HIS A 34 9.54 -9.54 12.65
N GLN A 35 9.66 -10.45 13.63
CA GLN A 35 9.82 -11.90 13.41
C GLN A 35 8.51 -12.65 13.20
N GLU A 36 7.39 -12.05 13.59
CA GLU A 36 6.08 -12.71 13.60
C GLU A 36 5.25 -12.45 12.33
N VAL A 37 5.72 -11.53 11.46
CA VAL A 37 5.05 -11.15 10.22
C VAL A 37 6.00 -11.40 9.05
N ASP A 38 5.56 -12.21 8.10
CA ASP A 38 6.37 -12.57 6.93
C ASP A 38 6.42 -11.42 5.93
N ILE A 39 7.63 -11.06 5.47
CA ILE A 39 7.82 -10.12 4.37
C ILE A 39 8.10 -10.90 3.11
N HIS A 40 7.26 -10.75 2.09
CA HIS A 40 7.51 -11.26 0.75
C HIS A 40 7.98 -10.12 -0.16
N LEU A 41 9.24 -10.19 -0.61
CA LEU A 41 9.78 -9.30 -1.63
C LEU A 41 9.56 -9.95 -3.00
N ILE A 42 8.70 -9.36 -3.83
CA ILE A 42 8.39 -9.87 -5.16
C ILE A 42 9.30 -9.16 -6.18
N VAL A 43 10.31 -9.87 -6.66
CA VAL A 43 11.36 -9.31 -7.52
C VAL A 43 11.20 -9.77 -8.97
N SER A 44 11.71 -8.98 -9.90
CA SER A 44 11.39 -9.11 -11.33
C SER A 44 12.12 -10.27 -12.01
N ASP A 45 13.31 -10.64 -11.53
CA ASP A 45 14.15 -11.70 -12.10
C ASP A 45 15.17 -12.25 -11.09
N SER A 46 15.91 -13.29 -11.49
CA SER A 46 16.95 -13.92 -10.66
C SER A 46 18.15 -13.02 -10.31
N LYS A 47 18.43 -11.95 -11.08
CA LYS A 47 19.49 -10.99 -10.73
C LYS A 47 19.05 -10.12 -9.56
N GLU A 48 17.79 -9.67 -9.58
CA GLU A 48 17.20 -8.97 -8.44
C GLU A 48 17.14 -9.88 -7.21
N VAL A 49 16.79 -11.17 -7.36
CA VAL A 49 16.84 -12.14 -6.24
C VAL A 49 18.19 -12.09 -5.52
N LYS A 50 19.28 -12.22 -6.29
CA LYS A 50 20.64 -12.18 -5.72
C LYS A 50 20.96 -10.81 -5.10
N ALA A 51 20.66 -9.71 -5.79
CA ALA A 51 20.96 -8.37 -5.30
C ALA A 51 20.22 -8.06 -3.98
N PHE A 52 18.95 -8.46 -3.87
CA PHE A 52 18.18 -8.31 -2.63
C PHE A 52 18.67 -9.24 -1.53
N GLN A 53 19.06 -10.47 -1.85
CA GLN A 53 19.66 -11.39 -0.87
C GLN A 53 20.95 -10.79 -0.28
N ASP A 54 21.87 -10.34 -1.12
CA ASP A 54 23.12 -9.70 -0.69
C ASP A 54 22.85 -8.45 0.18
N ALA A 55 21.83 -7.65 -0.19
CA ALA A 55 21.45 -6.47 0.56
C ALA A 55 20.82 -6.79 1.94
N ILE A 56 19.99 -7.83 2.02
CA ILE A 56 19.42 -8.34 3.28
C ILE A 56 20.55 -8.88 4.16
N ASP A 57 21.49 -9.61 3.58
CA ASP A 57 22.68 -10.13 4.26
C ASP A 57 23.59 -9.00 4.79
N GLY A 58 23.60 -7.86 4.10
CA GLY A 58 24.30 -6.64 4.49
C GLY A 58 23.59 -5.74 5.53
N LEU A 59 22.35 -6.03 5.95
CA LEU A 59 21.65 -5.22 6.96
C LEU A 59 22.47 -5.09 8.26
N LYS A 60 22.61 -3.86 8.76
CA LYS A 60 23.42 -3.56 9.94
C LYS A 60 22.67 -3.96 11.21
N ARG A 61 23.38 -4.53 12.19
CA ARG A 61 22.80 -4.78 13.51
C ARG A 61 22.28 -3.48 14.13
N CYS A 62 21.13 -3.55 14.79
CA CYS A 62 20.58 -2.41 15.51
C CYS A 62 21.36 -2.17 16.80
N GLY A 63 21.79 -0.93 17.02
CA GLY A 63 22.40 -0.47 18.27
C GLY A 63 21.36 -0.15 19.33
N GLU A 64 21.77 0.55 20.39
CA GLU A 64 20.86 0.99 21.47
C GLU A 64 19.84 2.05 21.01
N ARG A 65 20.16 2.75 19.93
CA ARG A 65 19.31 3.78 19.32
C ARG A 65 19.23 3.57 17.82
N PHE A 66 18.08 3.93 17.28
CA PHE A 66 17.89 4.08 15.84
C PHE A 66 17.19 5.42 15.59
N SER A 67 17.89 6.34 14.92
CA SER A 67 17.48 7.74 14.80
C SER A 67 17.21 8.34 16.20
N ILE A 68 16.06 8.96 16.39
CA ILE A 68 15.68 9.64 17.64
C ILE A 68 15.09 8.70 18.70
N PHE A 69 14.92 7.42 18.39
CA PHE A 69 14.26 6.46 19.27
C PHE A 69 15.26 5.51 19.95
N PRO A 70 14.98 5.11 21.21
CA PRO A 70 15.59 3.91 21.75
C PRO A 70 15.11 2.70 20.94
N THR A 71 16.05 1.86 20.51
CA THR A 71 15.72 0.61 19.83
C THR A 71 15.05 -0.34 20.84
N PRO A 72 13.94 -1.01 20.49
CA PRO A 72 13.33 -2.01 21.36
C PRO A 72 14.37 -3.05 21.80
N ARG A 73 14.39 -3.40 23.10
CA ARG A 73 15.46 -4.23 23.68
C ARG A 73 15.68 -5.55 22.94
N VAL A 74 14.61 -6.16 22.44
CA VAL A 74 14.63 -7.42 21.70
C VAL A 74 15.27 -7.30 20.30
N ASN A 75 15.34 -6.08 19.75
CA ASN A 75 15.91 -5.81 18.44
C ASN A 75 17.40 -5.42 18.51
N ILE A 76 17.90 -5.03 19.69
CA ILE A 76 19.32 -4.67 19.88
C ILE A 76 20.18 -5.92 19.64
N ASN A 77 21.01 -5.91 18.59
CA ASN A 77 21.72 -7.09 18.09
C ASN A 77 20.79 -8.32 17.88
N GLY A 78 19.50 -8.07 17.64
CA GLY A 78 18.48 -9.08 17.44
C GLY A 78 18.56 -9.74 16.06
N PRO A 79 17.66 -10.70 15.77
CA PRO A 79 17.58 -11.35 14.47
C PRO A 79 17.18 -10.36 13.36
N LYS A 80 17.42 -10.74 12.10
CA LYS A 80 16.88 -10.01 10.94
C LYS A 80 15.43 -10.39 10.67
N PRO A 81 14.57 -9.52 10.10
CA PRO A 81 13.19 -9.85 9.75
C PRO A 81 13.08 -11.11 8.89
N LYS A 82 11.97 -11.84 9.02
CA LYS A 82 11.69 -13.01 8.17
C LYS A 82 11.29 -12.54 6.78
N ILE A 83 12.23 -12.65 5.84
CA ILE A 83 12.08 -12.16 4.48
C ILE A 83 12.14 -13.34 3.50
N ASN A 84 11.11 -13.47 2.68
CA ASN A 84 11.00 -14.41 1.59
C ASN A 84 11.14 -13.65 0.27
N ILE A 85 12.18 -13.93 -0.51
CA ILE A 85 12.32 -13.36 -1.85
C ILE A 85 11.61 -14.28 -2.85
N THR A 86 10.60 -13.75 -3.53
CA THR A 86 9.85 -14.49 -4.55
C THR A 86 10.24 -13.95 -5.92
N ASN A 87 10.80 -14.81 -6.78
CA ASN A 87 10.98 -14.45 -8.18
C ASN A 87 9.59 -14.38 -8.83
N PHE A 88 9.28 -13.24 -9.44
CA PHE A 88 7.98 -13.03 -10.08
C PHE A 88 7.66 -14.14 -11.08
N TYR A 89 8.66 -14.64 -11.82
CA TYR A 89 8.49 -15.75 -12.76
C TYR A 89 7.76 -16.97 -12.17
N ASP A 90 7.96 -17.26 -10.88
CA ASP A 90 7.38 -18.41 -10.18
C ASP A 90 5.88 -18.23 -9.88
N ILE A 91 5.39 -16.99 -9.93
CA ILE A 91 3.98 -16.62 -9.68
C ILE A 91 3.37 -15.83 -10.85
N VAL A 92 4.06 -15.77 -12.00
CA VAL A 92 3.52 -15.17 -13.22
C VAL A 92 2.33 -16.02 -13.69
N PRO A 93 1.17 -15.41 -13.94
CA PRO A 93 0.00 -16.13 -14.42
C PRO A 93 0.22 -16.74 -15.79
N ASP A 94 -0.24 -17.97 -15.99
CA ASP A 94 -0.07 -18.71 -17.24
C ASP A 94 -0.72 -18.02 -18.45
N ALA A 95 -1.80 -17.26 -18.23
CA ALA A 95 -2.41 -16.42 -19.26
C ALA A 95 -1.35 -15.51 -19.93
N PHE A 96 -0.48 -14.87 -19.15
CA PHE A 96 0.54 -14.00 -19.71
C PHE A 96 1.67 -14.74 -20.42
N ARG A 97 1.91 -16.02 -20.13
CA ARG A 97 2.90 -16.82 -20.88
C ARG A 97 2.47 -17.05 -22.33
N SER A 98 1.16 -17.07 -22.59
CA SER A 98 0.59 -17.27 -23.93
C SER A 98 0.20 -15.97 -24.63
N MET A 99 -0.14 -14.93 -23.87
CA MET A 99 -0.63 -13.67 -24.44
C MET A 99 0.47 -12.74 -24.94
N ILE A 100 1.69 -12.84 -24.40
CA ILE A 100 2.78 -11.95 -24.81
C ILE A 100 3.54 -12.48 -26.03
N LYS A 101 4.12 -11.57 -26.83
CA LYS A 101 4.91 -11.95 -28.02
C LYS A 101 6.32 -12.46 -27.70
N GLY A 102 6.86 -12.12 -26.54
CA GLY A 102 8.22 -12.50 -26.13
C GLY A 102 8.26 -13.67 -25.15
N ASN A 103 9.45 -14.14 -24.81
CA ASN A 103 9.62 -15.19 -23.81
C ASN A 103 9.79 -14.58 -22.42
N ILE A 104 9.12 -15.17 -21.42
CA ILE A 104 9.37 -14.91 -20.01
C ILE A 104 10.22 -16.06 -19.48
N SER A 105 11.27 -15.73 -18.73
CA SER A 105 12.11 -16.72 -18.04
C SER A 105 12.39 -16.26 -16.61
N ALA A 106 12.88 -17.16 -15.76
CA ALA A 106 13.29 -16.81 -14.40
C ALA A 106 14.36 -15.70 -14.36
N GLY A 107 15.22 -15.64 -15.38
CA GLY A 107 16.29 -14.65 -15.49
C GLY A 107 15.89 -13.35 -16.20
N ASP A 108 14.69 -13.28 -16.79
CA ASP A 108 14.25 -12.13 -17.56
C ASP A 108 12.71 -12.12 -17.75
N THR A 109 12.05 -11.12 -17.17
CA THR A 109 10.62 -10.86 -17.36
C THR A 109 10.34 -9.58 -18.17
N SER A 110 11.38 -9.01 -18.82
CA SER A 110 11.31 -7.74 -19.56
C SER A 110 10.34 -7.77 -20.72
N ALA A 111 10.11 -8.94 -21.33
CA ALA A 111 9.12 -9.07 -22.40
C ALA A 111 7.70 -8.66 -21.93
N LEU A 112 7.31 -9.07 -20.73
CA LEU A 112 6.02 -8.69 -20.13
C LEU A 112 5.99 -7.20 -19.79
N LEU A 113 7.08 -6.67 -19.22
CA LEU A 113 7.21 -5.24 -18.90
C LEU A 113 7.10 -4.37 -20.16
N ASN A 114 7.78 -4.75 -21.25
CA ASN A 114 7.79 -4.00 -22.49
C ASN A 114 6.41 -3.99 -23.17
N GLU A 115 5.67 -5.10 -23.10
CA GLU A 115 4.35 -5.20 -23.73
C GLU A 115 3.25 -4.50 -22.90
N ARG A 116 3.28 -4.64 -21.57
CA ARG A 116 2.22 -4.13 -20.68
C ARG A 116 2.53 -2.76 -20.10
N GLY A 117 3.78 -2.33 -20.16
CA GLY A 117 4.25 -1.12 -19.53
C GLY A 117 4.36 -1.24 -18.01
N ARG A 118 4.97 -0.22 -17.39
CA ARG A 118 5.37 -0.23 -15.98
C ARG A 118 4.19 -0.44 -15.03
N TYR A 119 3.10 0.29 -15.19
CA TYR A 119 2.00 0.25 -14.21
C TYR A 119 1.30 -1.10 -14.20
N GLN A 120 0.92 -1.62 -15.37
CA GLN A 120 0.29 -2.93 -15.49
C GLN A 120 1.22 -4.04 -15.01
N TYR A 121 2.51 -3.99 -15.34
CA TYR A 121 3.49 -4.96 -14.86
C TYR A 121 3.52 -5.03 -13.31
N GLN A 122 3.47 -3.89 -12.63
CA GLN A 122 3.44 -3.84 -11.17
C GLN A 122 2.14 -4.35 -10.59
N THR A 123 1.01 -4.02 -11.22
CA THR A 123 -0.29 -4.57 -10.84
C THR A 123 -0.32 -6.10 -10.98
N ILE A 124 0.22 -6.65 -12.07
CA ILE A 124 0.30 -8.11 -12.24
C ILE A 124 1.14 -8.71 -11.11
N LYS A 125 2.31 -8.15 -10.77
CA LYS A 125 3.13 -8.61 -9.63
C LYS A 125 2.34 -8.63 -8.32
N LYS A 126 1.68 -7.51 -7.99
CA LYS A 126 0.91 -7.34 -6.75
C LYS A 126 -0.26 -8.31 -6.66
N MET A 127 -1.06 -8.42 -7.72
CA MET A 127 -2.21 -9.32 -7.78
C MET A 127 -1.79 -10.79 -7.79
N SER A 128 -0.74 -11.17 -8.54
CA SER A 128 -0.17 -12.52 -8.50
C SER A 128 0.24 -12.91 -7.08
N ALA A 129 0.95 -12.04 -6.38
CA ALA A 129 1.36 -12.31 -5.01
C ALA A 129 0.15 -12.46 -4.07
N ALA A 130 -0.88 -11.62 -4.23
CA ALA A 130 -2.11 -11.73 -3.46
C ALA A 130 -2.89 -13.02 -3.75
N ILE A 131 -2.87 -13.52 -4.98
CA ILE A 131 -3.57 -14.74 -5.40
C ILE A 131 -2.79 -16.00 -4.99
N GLU A 132 -1.47 -16.04 -5.15
CA GLU A 132 -0.68 -17.26 -4.95
C GLU A 132 -0.25 -17.48 -3.49
N LEU A 133 0.02 -16.41 -2.73
CA LEU A 133 0.57 -16.55 -1.39
C LEU A 133 -0.51 -16.93 -0.36
N LYS A 134 -0.09 -17.66 0.68
CA LYS A 134 -0.95 -18.09 1.79
C LYS A 134 -0.85 -17.10 2.94
N TYR A 135 -1.97 -16.47 3.27
CA TYR A 135 -2.13 -15.54 4.38
C TYR A 135 -3.61 -15.41 4.70
N ASP A 136 -3.94 -14.87 5.88
CA ASP A 136 -5.30 -14.44 6.19
C ASP A 136 -5.46 -12.96 5.82
N TRP A 137 -4.48 -12.15 6.24
CA TRP A 137 -4.40 -10.73 5.94
C TRP A 137 -3.04 -10.33 5.36
N GLY A 138 -3.09 -9.51 4.32
CA GLY A 138 -1.94 -9.02 3.58
C GLY A 138 -1.84 -7.50 3.60
N LEU A 139 -0.64 -6.94 3.50
CA LEU A 139 -0.41 -5.51 3.25
C LEU A 139 0.44 -5.35 1.99
N TRP A 140 -0.12 -4.79 0.92
CA TRP A 140 0.71 -4.32 -0.20
C TRP A 140 1.47 -3.08 0.25
N LEU A 141 2.79 -3.12 0.04
CA LEU A 141 3.61 -1.94 0.22
C LEU A 141 4.56 -1.75 -0.96
N ASP A 142 4.67 -0.50 -1.40
CA ASP A 142 5.70 -0.13 -2.33
C ASP A 142 7.08 -0.10 -1.65
N SER A 143 8.13 -0.15 -2.45
CA SER A 143 9.53 -0.20 -1.97
C SER A 143 9.97 1.05 -1.20
N GLU A 144 9.29 2.17 -1.40
CA GLU A 144 9.64 3.49 -0.87
C GLU A 144 8.89 3.76 0.43
N ALA A 145 9.23 3.00 1.46
CA ALA A 145 8.62 3.13 2.76
C ALA A 145 9.65 3.33 3.87
N VAL A 146 9.24 3.93 4.97
CA VAL A 146 10.10 4.10 6.15
C VAL A 146 9.25 3.98 7.41
N VAL A 147 9.78 3.31 8.43
CA VAL A 147 9.12 3.24 9.73
C VAL A 147 9.33 4.54 10.49
N VAL A 148 8.26 5.13 11.03
CA VAL A 148 8.33 6.42 11.73
C VAL A 148 8.86 6.25 13.14
N GLN A 149 8.27 5.35 13.91
CA GLN A 149 8.49 5.21 15.36
C GLN A 149 8.34 3.74 15.79
N PRO A 150 8.82 3.36 17.00
CA PRO A 150 8.63 2.02 17.52
C PRO A 150 7.16 1.58 17.51
N PHE A 151 6.88 0.38 17.02
CA PHE A 151 5.50 -0.11 16.84
C PHE A 151 5.42 -1.63 16.75
N SER A 152 4.20 -2.18 16.82
CA SER A 152 3.89 -3.57 16.48
C SER A 152 3.19 -3.64 15.12
N MET A 153 3.70 -4.46 14.22
CA MET A 153 3.06 -4.71 12.93
C MET A 153 1.74 -5.46 13.10
N ARG A 154 1.62 -6.37 14.08
CA ARG A 154 0.32 -6.98 14.39
C ARG A 154 -0.70 -5.96 14.85
N GLU A 155 -0.30 -4.98 15.66
CA GLU A 155 -1.23 -3.89 16.05
C GLU A 155 -1.70 -3.08 14.83
N VAL A 156 -0.84 -2.90 13.82
CA VAL A 156 -1.22 -2.25 12.55
C VAL A 156 -2.31 -3.05 11.83
N PHE A 157 -2.14 -4.38 11.71
CA PHE A 157 -3.18 -5.25 11.15
C PHE A 157 -4.45 -5.26 12.01
N ASP A 158 -4.32 -5.54 13.31
CA ASP A 158 -5.45 -5.65 14.25
C ASP A 158 -6.26 -4.35 14.33
N SER A 159 -5.61 -3.18 14.22
CA SER A 159 -6.28 -1.89 14.18
C SER A 159 -7.17 -1.76 12.94
N TYR A 160 -6.69 -2.19 11.77
CA TYR A 160 -7.48 -2.17 10.54
C TYR A 160 -8.62 -3.18 10.57
N ILE A 161 -8.34 -4.42 10.99
CA ILE A 161 -9.29 -5.54 10.96
C ILE A 161 -10.51 -5.28 11.83
N LYS A 162 -10.37 -4.52 12.91
CA LYS A 162 -11.51 -4.11 13.76
C LYS A 162 -12.53 -3.26 13.01
N THR A 163 -12.05 -2.45 12.07
CA THR A 163 -12.87 -1.46 11.37
C THR A 163 -12.38 -1.28 9.93
N PRO A 164 -12.44 -2.32 9.09
CA PRO A 164 -11.78 -2.28 7.79
C PRO A 164 -12.51 -1.27 6.90
N THR A 165 -11.77 -0.32 6.36
CA THR A 165 -12.35 0.86 5.71
C THR A 165 -11.92 0.93 4.25
N VAL A 166 -12.90 1.16 3.37
CA VAL A 166 -12.73 1.53 1.97
C VAL A 166 -13.10 3.00 1.85
N TRP A 167 -12.11 3.82 1.54
CA TRP A 167 -12.30 5.25 1.36
C TRP A 167 -12.80 5.56 -0.04
N ARG A 168 -13.68 6.54 -0.13
CA ARG A 168 -14.14 7.12 -1.39
C ARG A 168 -14.21 8.63 -1.33
N SER A 169 -14.11 9.30 -2.47
CA SER A 169 -14.01 10.75 -2.56
C SER A 169 -14.83 11.30 -3.70
N LYS A 170 -15.27 12.55 -3.59
CA LYS A 170 -15.91 13.34 -4.65
C LYS A 170 -14.90 14.10 -5.49
N ASN A 171 -13.70 14.32 -4.96
CA ASN A 171 -12.59 14.94 -5.64
C ASN A 171 -11.94 13.97 -6.63
N SER A 172 -12.54 13.82 -7.81
CA SER A 172 -11.78 13.41 -8.99
C SER A 172 -12.12 14.31 -10.17
N ARG A 173 -11.10 14.61 -10.99
CA ARG A 173 -11.25 15.49 -12.15
C ARG A 173 -10.30 15.17 -13.31
N THR A 174 -9.87 13.91 -13.49
CA THR A 174 -9.06 13.56 -14.67
C THR A 174 -9.54 12.32 -15.40
N ASP A 175 -9.45 12.36 -16.73
CA ASP A 175 -9.78 11.26 -17.63
C ASP A 175 -8.98 9.99 -17.32
N PHE A 176 -7.74 10.15 -16.83
CA PHE A 176 -6.90 9.03 -16.42
C PHE A 176 -7.54 8.22 -15.28
N MET A 177 -8.00 8.88 -14.21
CA MET A 177 -8.68 8.19 -13.10
C MET A 177 -10.00 7.55 -13.53
N VAL A 178 -10.77 8.28 -14.35
CA VAL A 178 -12.01 7.77 -14.95
C VAL A 178 -11.73 6.46 -15.68
N SER A 179 -10.65 6.41 -16.48
CA SER A 179 -10.25 5.21 -17.21
C SER A 179 -9.87 4.04 -16.29
N LEU A 180 -9.14 4.30 -15.19
CA LEU A 180 -8.72 3.26 -14.22
C LEU A 180 -9.91 2.61 -13.51
N ILE A 181 -10.86 3.43 -13.08
CA ILE A 181 -12.06 2.95 -12.39
C ILE A 181 -12.99 2.25 -13.39
N THR A 182 -13.16 2.80 -14.59
CA THR A 182 -13.96 2.14 -15.65
C THR A 182 -13.37 0.79 -16.01
N GLY A 183 -12.04 0.67 -16.13
CA GLY A 183 -11.36 -0.61 -16.31
C GLY A 183 -11.63 -1.59 -15.17
N SER A 184 -11.68 -1.11 -13.93
CA SER A 184 -12.00 -1.92 -12.75
C SER A 184 -13.45 -2.44 -12.80
N ALA A 185 -14.41 -1.56 -13.10
CA ALA A 185 -15.82 -1.94 -13.25
C ALA A 185 -16.01 -2.96 -14.39
N ASN A 186 -15.34 -2.74 -15.53
CA ASN A 186 -15.39 -3.66 -16.67
C ASN A 186 -14.86 -5.05 -16.33
N VAL A 187 -13.75 -5.15 -15.59
CA VAL A 187 -13.22 -6.43 -15.10
C VAL A 187 -14.22 -7.11 -14.17
N LEU A 188 -14.91 -6.36 -13.30
CA LEU A 188 -15.98 -6.89 -12.45
C LEU A 188 -17.28 -7.22 -13.21
N GLY A 189 -17.35 -6.95 -14.52
CA GLY A 189 -18.54 -7.19 -15.33
C GLY A 189 -19.66 -6.17 -15.07
N ARG A 190 -19.30 -4.93 -14.76
CA ARG A 190 -20.23 -3.87 -14.32
C ARG A 190 -20.02 -2.57 -15.09
N ASP A 191 -21.07 -1.76 -15.08
CA ASP A 191 -20.99 -0.34 -15.43
C ASP A 191 -20.54 0.48 -14.22
N ILE A 192 -19.72 1.51 -14.43
CA ILE A 192 -19.26 2.38 -13.35
C ILE A 192 -20.42 3.11 -12.66
N GLU A 193 -21.49 3.43 -13.40
CA GLU A 193 -22.68 4.08 -12.84
C GLU A 193 -23.37 3.23 -11.76
N SER A 194 -23.12 1.91 -11.73
CA SER A 194 -23.66 1.01 -10.68
C SER A 194 -23.11 1.29 -9.29
N PHE A 195 -21.99 2.01 -9.17
CA PHE A 195 -21.37 2.40 -7.90
C PHE A 195 -21.80 3.79 -7.40
N GLY A 196 -22.64 4.48 -8.18
CA GLY A 196 -23.10 5.83 -7.90
C GLY A 196 -22.22 6.90 -8.56
N LYS A 197 -22.86 7.98 -9.00
CA LYS A 197 -22.19 9.11 -9.65
C LYS A 197 -21.20 9.79 -8.70
N ALA A 198 -20.01 10.08 -9.22
CA ALA A 198 -19.01 10.97 -8.64
C ALA A 198 -18.28 10.49 -7.37
N LEU A 199 -18.29 9.19 -7.02
CA LEU A 199 -17.55 8.68 -5.87
C LEU A 199 -16.45 7.70 -6.27
N TRP A 200 -15.21 8.04 -5.92
CA TRP A 200 -13.96 7.45 -6.39
C TRP A 200 -13.28 6.71 -5.26
N ASN A 201 -12.77 5.49 -5.46
CA ASN A 201 -12.28 4.63 -4.38
C ASN A 201 -10.74 4.54 -4.24
N LEU A 202 -10.01 5.45 -4.92
CA LEU A 202 -8.56 5.57 -4.83
C LEU A 202 -8.20 6.68 -3.84
N GLU A 203 -8.47 6.43 -2.57
CA GLU A 203 -8.26 7.44 -1.54
C GLU A 203 -7.20 7.05 -0.52
N SER A 204 -7.04 5.76 -0.19
CA SER A 204 -6.16 5.33 0.90
C SER A 204 -4.93 4.59 0.42
N VAL A 205 -3.82 4.80 1.13
CA VAL A 205 -2.55 4.08 0.98
C VAL A 205 -2.42 2.88 1.94
N GLN A 206 -3.45 2.63 2.75
CA GLN A 206 -3.52 1.45 3.61
C GLN A 206 -4.09 0.28 2.83
N TRP A 207 -3.27 -0.27 1.93
CA TRP A 207 -3.62 -1.36 1.01
C TRP A 207 -3.61 -2.73 1.71
N MET A 208 -4.45 -2.84 2.73
CA MET A 208 -4.73 -4.06 3.47
C MET A 208 -5.69 -4.96 2.70
N LEU A 209 -5.38 -6.24 2.65
CA LEU A 209 -6.10 -7.25 1.88
C LEU A 209 -6.51 -8.40 2.79
N GLU A 210 -7.70 -8.91 2.58
CA GLU A 210 -8.14 -10.18 3.15
C GLU A 210 -8.11 -11.26 2.08
N LYS A 211 -7.50 -12.40 2.38
CA LYS A 211 -7.34 -13.47 1.40
C LYS A 211 -8.67 -13.99 0.86
N GLU A 212 -9.67 -14.11 1.71
CA GLU A 212 -11.01 -14.55 1.31
C GLU A 212 -11.67 -13.56 0.33
N VAL A 213 -11.47 -12.26 0.51
CA VAL A 213 -11.96 -11.24 -0.44
C VAL A 213 -11.24 -11.34 -1.78
N VAL A 214 -9.93 -11.58 -1.80
CA VAL A 214 -9.16 -11.81 -3.04
C VAL A 214 -9.66 -13.06 -3.77
N ASN A 215 -9.93 -14.14 -3.04
CA ASN A 215 -10.45 -15.38 -3.64
C ASN A 215 -11.85 -15.18 -4.22
N ASP A 216 -12.76 -14.50 -3.50
CA ASP A 216 -14.09 -14.16 -4.01
C ASP A 216 -14.02 -13.24 -5.23
N LEU A 217 -13.11 -12.26 -5.25
CA LEU A 217 -12.85 -11.40 -6.42
C LEU A 217 -12.53 -12.23 -7.66
N VAL A 218 -11.55 -13.14 -7.57
CA VAL A 218 -11.15 -14.01 -8.69
C VAL A 218 -12.36 -14.84 -9.15
N GLN A 219 -13.02 -15.56 -8.24
CA GLN A 219 -14.15 -16.43 -8.57
C GLN A 219 -15.34 -15.64 -9.17
N SER A 220 -15.63 -14.46 -8.65
CA SER A 220 -16.72 -13.60 -9.12
C SER A 220 -16.47 -13.13 -10.55
N VAL A 221 -15.24 -12.69 -10.85
CA VAL A 221 -14.84 -12.28 -12.20
C VAL A 221 -14.92 -13.46 -13.16
N GLU A 222 -14.37 -14.62 -12.79
CA GLU A 222 -14.38 -15.80 -13.65
C GLU A 222 -15.80 -16.28 -13.96
N LYS A 223 -16.68 -16.26 -12.95
CA LYS A 223 -18.08 -16.60 -13.11
C LYS A 223 -18.83 -15.62 -14.00
N ALA A 224 -18.59 -14.31 -13.83
CA ALA A 224 -19.29 -13.27 -14.59
C ALA A 224 -18.95 -13.32 -16.08
N HIS A 225 -17.69 -13.61 -16.42
CA HIS A 225 -17.20 -13.60 -17.80
C HIS A 225 -17.06 -14.99 -18.43
N LYS A 226 -17.19 -16.07 -17.66
CA LYS A 226 -16.95 -17.46 -18.08
C LYS A 226 -15.55 -17.64 -18.70
N GLN A 227 -14.56 -16.98 -18.11
CA GLN A 227 -13.18 -16.90 -18.59
C GLN A 227 -12.25 -16.75 -17.38
N ASP A 228 -10.98 -17.16 -17.49
CA ASP A 228 -10.02 -17.00 -16.39
C ASP A 228 -9.80 -15.53 -16.02
N PHE A 229 -9.51 -15.28 -14.74
CA PHE A 229 -9.40 -13.93 -14.19
C PHE A 229 -8.40 -13.06 -14.95
N TRP A 230 -7.24 -13.61 -15.31
CA TRP A 230 -6.15 -12.84 -15.90
C TRP A 230 -6.42 -12.45 -17.34
N THR A 231 -7.05 -13.31 -18.13
CA THR A 231 -7.47 -12.95 -19.48
C THR A 231 -8.55 -11.87 -19.44
N VAL A 232 -9.51 -11.94 -18.50
CA VAL A 232 -10.49 -10.86 -18.30
C VAL A 232 -9.78 -9.56 -17.91
N TRP A 233 -8.91 -9.59 -16.91
CA TRP A 233 -8.14 -8.42 -16.46
C TRP A 233 -7.35 -7.78 -17.61
N ALA A 234 -6.69 -8.60 -18.43
CA ALA A 234 -5.85 -8.14 -19.54
C ALA A 234 -6.64 -7.58 -20.72
N THR A 235 -7.90 -7.99 -20.91
CA THR A 235 -8.73 -7.59 -22.06
C THR A 235 -9.78 -6.53 -21.74
N ARG A 236 -10.06 -6.28 -20.45
CA ARG A 236 -11.14 -5.37 -20.00
C ARG A 236 -10.67 -4.05 -19.37
N GLY A 237 -9.38 -3.71 -19.50
CA GLY A 237 -8.86 -2.39 -19.14
C GLY A 237 -7.68 -2.40 -18.17
N SER A 238 -7.26 -3.57 -17.69
CA SER A 238 -6.03 -3.75 -16.89
C SER A 238 -5.91 -2.74 -15.73
N PRO A 239 -6.93 -2.68 -14.86
CA PRO A 239 -7.01 -1.69 -13.77
C PRO A 239 -5.93 -1.90 -12.72
N PHE A 240 -5.66 -0.87 -11.92
CA PHE A 240 -4.86 -0.99 -10.69
C PHE A 240 -5.51 -1.96 -9.70
N GLU A 241 -4.68 -2.75 -9.04
CA GLU A 241 -5.05 -3.81 -8.11
C GLU A 241 -5.95 -3.32 -6.97
N ILE A 242 -5.59 -2.19 -6.35
CA ILE A 242 -6.31 -1.69 -5.19
C ILE A 242 -7.69 -1.14 -5.58
N ASN A 243 -7.79 -0.53 -6.76
CA ASN A 243 -9.07 -0.05 -7.28
C ASN A 243 -10.00 -1.24 -7.50
N LEU A 244 -9.52 -2.26 -8.21
CA LEU A 244 -10.28 -3.48 -8.44
C LEU A 244 -10.75 -4.14 -7.14
N TYR A 245 -9.86 -4.28 -6.16
CA TYR A 245 -10.16 -4.83 -4.84
C TYR A 245 -11.22 -4.01 -4.08
N ASN A 246 -11.05 -2.69 -4.00
CA ASN A 246 -11.98 -1.81 -3.30
C ASN A 246 -13.35 -1.75 -3.99
N LEU A 247 -13.39 -1.72 -5.33
CA LEU A 247 -14.64 -1.74 -6.11
C LEU A 247 -15.36 -3.07 -5.94
N HIS A 248 -14.62 -4.18 -5.84
CA HIS A 248 -15.22 -5.49 -5.55
C HIS A 248 -15.92 -5.51 -4.21
N ILE A 249 -15.28 -5.05 -3.13
CA ILE A 249 -15.91 -4.94 -1.80
C ILE A 249 -17.20 -4.12 -1.89
N GLN A 250 -17.17 -2.97 -2.55
CA GLN A 250 -18.35 -2.12 -2.70
C GLN A 250 -19.47 -2.82 -3.47
N ALA A 251 -19.14 -3.51 -4.57
CA ALA A 251 -20.10 -4.28 -5.35
C ALA A 251 -20.78 -5.35 -4.49
N ARG A 252 -19.99 -6.16 -3.78
CA ARG A 252 -20.53 -7.25 -2.96
C ARG A 252 -21.39 -6.75 -1.80
N LYS A 253 -21.09 -5.58 -1.23
CA LYS A 253 -21.94 -4.91 -0.24
C LYS A 253 -23.29 -4.46 -0.78
N LEU A 254 -23.38 -4.10 -2.06
CA LEU A 254 -24.65 -3.73 -2.70
C LEU A 254 -25.51 -4.96 -3.02
N GLU A 255 -24.88 -6.13 -3.17
CA GLU A 255 -25.54 -7.35 -3.64
C GLU A 255 -25.85 -8.37 -2.56
N SER A 256 -25.15 -8.30 -1.43
CA SER A 256 -25.17 -9.34 -0.43
C SER A 256 -25.07 -8.79 1.00
N ASN A 257 -25.62 -9.56 1.93
CA ASN A 257 -25.44 -9.35 3.37
C ASN A 257 -24.37 -10.31 3.94
N ASP A 258 -23.43 -10.75 3.10
CA ASP A 258 -22.37 -11.65 3.53
C ASP A 258 -21.49 -10.96 4.60
N PRO A 259 -21.27 -11.58 5.78
CA PRO A 259 -20.36 -11.08 6.82
C PRO A 259 -18.97 -10.70 6.32
N LEU A 260 -18.47 -11.37 5.28
CA LEU A 260 -17.18 -11.07 4.66
C LEU A 260 -17.10 -9.62 4.15
N PHE A 261 -18.19 -9.10 3.56
CA PHE A 261 -18.23 -7.76 2.98
C PHE A 261 -18.95 -6.73 3.87
N THR A 262 -19.95 -7.16 4.65
CA THR A 262 -20.74 -6.24 5.47
C THR A 262 -19.91 -5.56 6.57
N LYS A 263 -18.83 -6.19 7.04
CA LYS A 263 -17.89 -5.61 8.01
C LYS A 263 -17.10 -4.40 7.51
N TYR A 264 -16.91 -4.27 6.19
CA TYR A 264 -16.17 -3.14 5.61
C TYR A 264 -16.97 -1.84 5.68
N GLN A 265 -16.38 -0.76 6.17
CA GLN A 265 -16.97 0.57 6.08
C GLN A 265 -16.65 1.18 4.71
N VAL A 266 -17.64 1.82 4.09
CA VAL A 266 -17.44 2.60 2.85
C VAL A 266 -17.69 4.06 3.19
N VAL A 267 -16.62 4.86 3.18
CA VAL A 267 -16.60 6.16 3.85
C VAL A 267 -16.18 7.26 2.89
N GLU A 268 -16.90 8.38 2.90
CA GLU A 268 -16.58 9.56 2.10
C GLU A 268 -15.51 10.42 2.79
N THR A 269 -14.34 10.58 2.15
CA THR A 269 -13.19 11.30 2.71
C THR A 269 -13.58 12.72 3.13
N GLU A 270 -14.22 13.49 2.24
CA GLU A 270 -14.57 14.89 2.50
C GLU A 270 -15.55 15.03 3.67
N ARG A 271 -16.52 14.11 3.77
CA ARG A 271 -17.47 14.09 4.88
C ARG A 271 -16.78 13.86 6.23
N GLU A 272 -15.81 12.97 6.27
CA GLU A 272 -15.06 12.73 7.50
C GLU A 272 -14.12 13.90 7.81
N MET A 273 -13.49 14.50 6.82
CA MET A 273 -12.68 15.71 7.04
C MET A 273 -13.51 16.84 7.68
N ASP A 274 -14.75 17.05 7.21
CA ASP A 274 -15.70 17.97 7.83
C ASP A 274 -16.00 17.57 9.29
N ARG A 275 -16.33 16.28 9.51
CA ARG A 275 -16.62 15.73 10.85
C ARG A 275 -15.46 15.93 11.84
N PHE A 276 -14.22 15.87 11.37
CA PHE A 276 -13.02 16.03 12.20
C PHE A 276 -12.53 17.47 12.31
N GLY A 277 -13.24 18.44 11.70
CA GLY A 277 -12.94 19.87 11.78
C GLY A 277 -11.74 20.29 10.96
N MET A 278 -11.59 19.72 9.76
CA MET A 278 -10.46 19.99 8.86
C MET A 278 -10.76 21.07 7.81
N ASP A 279 -11.73 21.96 8.07
CA ASP A 279 -12.20 22.99 7.13
C ASP A 279 -11.07 23.89 6.59
N ALA A 280 -10.08 24.20 7.43
CA ALA A 280 -8.94 25.03 7.05
C ALA A 280 -8.11 24.43 5.90
N ALA A 281 -8.17 23.11 5.68
CA ALA A 281 -7.45 22.44 4.61
C ALA A 281 -8.23 22.35 3.28
N LYS A 282 -9.52 22.74 3.24
CA LYS A 282 -10.35 22.70 2.03
C LYS A 282 -9.73 23.42 0.82
N PRO A 283 -9.17 24.64 0.95
CA PRO A 283 -8.56 25.31 -0.19
C PRO A 283 -7.36 24.57 -0.79
N ILE A 284 -6.64 23.76 0.01
CA ILE A 284 -5.54 22.90 -0.44
C ILE A 284 -6.12 21.68 -1.16
N MET A 285 -7.17 21.09 -0.61
CA MET A 285 -7.86 19.94 -1.21
C MET A 285 -8.44 20.25 -2.58
N ASP A 286 -9.06 21.42 -2.75
CA ASP A 286 -9.66 21.82 -4.02
C ASP A 286 -8.63 21.94 -5.16
N GLN A 287 -7.34 22.06 -4.82
CA GLN A 287 -6.22 22.10 -5.76
C GLN A 287 -5.66 20.70 -6.07
N ILE A 288 -6.02 19.67 -5.31
CA ILE A 288 -5.63 18.29 -5.56
C ILE A 288 -6.53 17.75 -6.68
N VAL A 289 -5.95 17.62 -7.87
CA VAL A 289 -6.66 17.15 -9.08
C VAL A 289 -6.17 15.81 -9.62
N LEU A 290 -4.94 15.41 -9.28
CA LEU A 290 -4.24 14.27 -9.92
C LEU A 290 -4.27 12.97 -9.13
N THR A 291 -4.65 12.97 -7.85
CA THR A 291 -4.78 11.75 -7.05
C THR A 291 -5.78 11.94 -5.91
N GLY A 292 -6.07 10.88 -5.15
CA GLY A 292 -6.93 10.95 -3.98
C GLY A 292 -6.32 11.74 -2.83
N ILE A 293 -7.17 12.12 -1.87
CA ILE A 293 -6.77 13.02 -0.79
C ILE A 293 -5.70 12.38 0.10
N PHE A 294 -5.77 11.10 0.47
CA PHE A 294 -4.70 10.53 1.31
C PHE A 294 -3.37 10.33 0.57
N GLU A 295 -3.37 10.24 -0.76
CA GLU A 295 -2.12 10.23 -1.53
C GLU A 295 -1.37 11.57 -1.50
N THR A 296 -2.06 12.66 -1.17
CA THR A 296 -1.48 14.01 -1.07
C THR A 296 -1.72 14.65 0.30
N SER A 297 -2.15 13.85 1.28
CA SER A 297 -2.62 14.38 2.57
C SER A 297 -1.54 15.02 3.42
N TYR A 298 -0.26 14.75 3.13
CA TYR A 298 0.85 15.51 3.73
C TYR A 298 0.80 17.01 3.37
N LEU A 299 0.19 17.39 2.24
CA LEU A 299 -0.02 18.80 1.87
C LEU A 299 -0.99 19.52 2.81
N LEU A 300 -1.87 18.79 3.51
CA LEU A 300 -2.81 19.37 4.46
C LEU A 300 -2.10 19.99 5.67
N LEU A 301 -0.84 19.62 5.92
CA LEU A 301 -0.03 20.22 6.99
C LEU A 301 0.32 21.69 6.70
N LYS A 302 0.16 22.17 5.46
CA LYS A 302 0.24 23.62 5.14
C LYS A 302 -0.84 24.43 5.87
N ALA A 303 -1.98 23.81 6.17
CA ALA A 303 -3.02 24.36 7.02
C ALA A 303 -2.87 23.77 8.44
N THR A 304 -1.98 24.36 9.24
CA THR A 304 -1.60 23.84 10.56
C THR A 304 -2.79 23.61 11.51
N GLU A 305 -3.86 24.38 11.35
CA GLU A 305 -5.12 24.31 12.08
C GLU A 305 -5.88 23.00 11.83
N ALA A 306 -5.68 22.36 10.67
CA ALA A 306 -6.32 21.09 10.33
C ALA A 306 -5.59 19.87 10.92
N VAL A 307 -4.33 20.02 11.33
CA VAL A 307 -3.46 18.91 11.79
C VAL A 307 -4.06 18.14 12.99
N PRO A 308 -4.61 18.80 14.05
CA PRO A 308 -5.24 18.06 15.14
C PRO A 308 -6.46 17.26 14.69
N GLY A 309 -7.26 17.80 13.76
CA GLY A 309 -8.39 17.10 13.15
C GLY A 309 -7.94 15.88 12.37
N PHE A 310 -6.91 16.04 11.53
CA PHE A 310 -6.33 14.96 10.76
C PHE A 310 -5.83 13.83 11.67
N SER A 311 -5.09 14.19 12.71
CA SER A 311 -4.56 13.24 13.68
C SER A 311 -5.67 12.45 14.40
N ARG A 312 -6.79 13.10 14.75
CA ARG A 312 -7.97 12.43 15.33
C ARG A 312 -8.65 11.50 14.34
N MET A 313 -8.77 11.92 13.08
CA MET A 313 -9.36 11.09 12.01
C MET A 313 -8.55 9.80 11.82
N MET A 314 -7.22 9.91 11.71
CA MET A 314 -6.34 8.74 11.57
C MET A 314 -6.45 7.79 12.78
N ARG A 315 -6.53 8.31 14.01
CA ARG A 315 -6.80 7.48 15.21
C ARG A 315 -8.15 6.78 15.14
N HIS A 316 -9.20 7.48 14.73
CA HIS A 316 -10.56 6.94 14.69
C HIS A 316 -10.68 5.73 13.76
N TYR A 317 -10.05 5.81 12.58
CA TYR A 317 -10.08 4.75 11.58
C TYR A 317 -8.96 3.72 11.71
N GLY A 318 -8.12 3.83 12.75
CA GLY A 318 -6.96 2.96 12.91
C GLY A 318 -5.99 3.07 11.72
N GLN A 319 -5.92 4.24 11.09
CA GLN A 319 -5.05 4.46 9.94
C GLN A 319 -3.61 4.66 10.41
N ARG A 320 -2.76 3.68 10.09
CA ARG A 320 -1.36 3.62 10.57
C ARG A 320 -0.33 3.92 9.49
N LEU A 321 -0.78 3.98 8.25
CA LEU A 321 0.03 4.24 7.07
C LEU A 321 -0.36 5.58 6.46
N LEU A 322 0.66 6.33 6.02
CA LEU A 322 0.49 7.62 5.39
C LEU A 322 1.45 7.78 4.22
N ARG A 323 0.99 8.37 3.11
CA ARG A 323 1.89 8.87 2.08
C ARG A 323 2.35 10.27 2.43
N PHE A 324 3.66 10.44 2.43
CA PHE A 324 4.31 11.66 2.88
C PHE A 324 5.57 11.78 2.06
N ASP A 325 5.60 12.71 1.09
CA ASP A 325 6.68 12.78 0.10
C ASP A 325 7.69 13.90 0.44
N ASP A 326 7.30 14.87 1.26
CA ASP A 326 8.02 16.15 1.39
C ASP A 326 8.10 16.61 2.86
N LEU A 327 9.31 16.61 3.42
CA LEU A 327 9.61 17.09 4.78
C LEU A 327 9.70 18.61 4.88
N ASP A 328 9.59 19.34 3.78
CA ASP A 328 9.59 20.81 3.75
C ASP A 328 8.18 21.40 3.57
N VAL A 329 7.15 20.55 3.57
CA VAL A 329 5.76 20.94 3.36
C VAL A 329 5.21 21.88 4.45
N ALA A 330 5.78 21.84 5.65
CA ALA A 330 5.40 22.62 6.82
C ALA A 330 6.63 22.84 7.72
N PRO A 331 6.57 23.77 8.70
CA PRO A 331 7.66 23.93 9.65
C PRO A 331 8.03 22.60 10.34
N PRO A 332 9.32 22.31 10.55
CA PRO A 332 9.76 21.01 11.06
C PRO A 332 9.08 20.55 12.36
N GLU A 333 8.67 21.48 13.21
CA GLU A 333 8.04 21.27 14.50
C GLU A 333 6.58 20.81 14.33
N VAL A 334 5.92 21.27 13.27
CA VAL A 334 4.58 20.79 12.86
C VAL A 334 4.67 19.36 12.36
N ILE A 335 5.69 19.06 11.54
CA ILE A 335 5.94 17.71 11.01
C ILE A 335 6.29 16.75 12.13
N ASP A 336 7.26 17.10 12.99
CA ASP A 336 7.64 16.31 14.16
C ASP A 336 6.40 16.00 15.01
N ARG A 337 5.63 17.02 15.38
CA ARG A 337 4.44 16.84 16.21
C ARG A 337 3.41 15.95 15.53
N PHE A 338 3.15 16.16 14.23
CA PHE A 338 2.18 15.35 13.51
C PHE A 338 2.62 13.89 13.44
N LEU A 339 3.87 13.60 13.09
CA LEU A 339 4.38 12.23 12.97
C LEU A 339 4.47 11.51 14.32
N LEU A 340 4.77 12.23 15.39
CA LEU A 340 4.95 11.66 16.73
C LEU A 340 3.63 11.54 17.53
N ASP A 341 2.73 12.52 17.41
CA ASP A 341 1.46 12.51 18.14
C ASP A 341 0.40 11.65 17.43
N THR A 342 0.50 11.49 16.11
CA THR A 342 -0.45 10.71 15.30
C THR A 342 -0.02 9.24 15.25
N PRO A 343 -0.95 8.28 15.21
CA PRO A 343 -0.64 6.85 15.12
C PRO A 343 -0.06 6.44 13.76
N ILE A 344 0.91 7.19 13.21
CA ILE A 344 1.57 6.87 11.96
C ILE A 344 2.78 6.00 12.30
N ASN A 345 2.74 4.76 11.80
CA ASN A 345 3.81 3.80 12.01
C ASN A 345 4.73 3.71 10.79
N ILE A 346 4.18 3.89 9.58
CA ILE A 346 4.93 3.75 8.33
C ILE A 346 4.55 4.89 7.38
N LEU A 347 5.55 5.60 6.88
CA LEU A 347 5.41 6.45 5.69
C LEU A 347 5.59 5.57 4.45
N CYS A 348 4.66 5.64 3.52
CA CYS A 348 4.54 4.71 2.39
C CYS A 348 4.45 5.49 1.09
N VAL A 349 5.09 4.99 0.02
CA VAL A 349 5.11 5.63 -1.31
C VAL A 349 5.86 6.97 -1.24
N GLY A 350 7.05 7.07 -1.84
CA GLY A 350 7.85 8.30 -1.78
C GLY A 350 8.39 8.66 -0.39
N GLY A 351 8.51 7.70 0.54
CA GLY A 351 8.96 7.97 1.91
C GLY A 351 10.27 8.78 1.97
N PRO A 352 10.28 9.98 2.59
CA PRO A 352 11.44 10.86 2.61
C PRO A 352 12.54 10.26 3.49
N PRO A 353 13.78 10.79 3.44
CA PRO A 353 14.88 10.35 4.28
C PRO A 353 14.70 10.80 5.76
N LEU A 354 13.58 10.43 6.38
CA LEU A 354 13.10 10.88 7.69
C LEU A 354 14.16 10.75 8.79
N HIS A 355 14.80 9.58 8.86
CA HIS A 355 15.79 9.33 9.92
C HIS A 355 17.07 10.15 9.74
N ASN A 356 17.50 10.40 8.50
CA ASN A 356 18.63 11.27 8.21
C ASN A 356 18.27 12.73 8.52
N TRP A 357 17.08 13.16 8.13
CA TRP A 357 16.57 14.50 8.41
C TRP A 357 16.51 14.81 9.92
N TRP A 358 16.03 13.86 10.73
CA TRP A 358 16.07 14.02 12.19
C TRP A 358 17.49 14.02 12.76
N GLN A 359 18.40 13.21 12.22
CA GLN A 359 19.81 13.18 12.64
C GLN A 359 20.52 14.50 12.32
N GLU A 360 20.33 15.05 11.12
CA GLU A 360 20.92 16.34 10.70
C GLU A 360 20.42 17.50 11.55
N ARG A 361 19.15 17.46 11.98
CA ARG A 361 18.57 18.41 12.94
C ARG A 361 18.99 18.16 14.39
N ASN A 362 19.84 17.17 14.66
CA ASN A 362 20.25 16.73 16.00
C ASN A 362 19.06 16.52 16.95
N LYS A 363 17.95 15.99 16.42
CA LYS A 363 16.74 15.79 17.20
C LYS A 363 16.94 14.67 18.21
N THR A 364 16.50 14.92 19.45
CA THR A 364 16.36 13.90 20.50
C THR A 364 14.98 14.05 21.13
N LEU A 365 14.39 12.92 21.55
CA LEU A 365 13.12 12.88 22.27
C LEU A 365 13.34 12.88 23.78
#